data_AF-A0A239QWL1-F1
#
_entry.id   AF-A0A239QWL1-F1
#
_cell.length_a   1.000
_cell.length_b   1.000
_cell.length_c   1.000
_cell.angle_alpha   90.00
_cell.angle_beta   90.00
_cell.angle_gamma   90.00
#
_symmetry.space_group_name_H-M   'P 1'
#
loop_
_entity.id
_entity.type
_entity.pdbx_description
1 polymer ?
#
loop_
_entity_poly.entity_id
_entity_poly.type
_entity_poly.pdbx_seq_one_letter_code
_entity_poly.pdbx_strand_id
1 'polypeptide(L)' 'MNSEKFASAEEWYQRGNEARRAGQWHEAINCYIQAIELDPDSPAVEAKHMLEDILNYYHKDSYNP' A
#
# COMPACT_ATOMS: atom_id res chain seq x y z
N MET A 1 4.91 19.34 24.82
CA MET A 1 5.62 18.56 23.77
C MET A 1 4.67 18.50 22.60
N ASN A 2 4.99 19.21 21.51
CA ASN A 2 4.18 19.23 20.30
C ASN A 2 4.21 17.83 19.69
N SER A 3 3.15 17.06 19.93
CA SER A 3 2.89 15.79 19.27
C SER A 3 2.42 16.09 17.85
N GLU A 4 3.30 16.62 17.02
CA GLU A 4 3.16 16.52 15.58
C GLU A 4 3.30 15.02 15.26
N LYS A 5 2.16 14.34 15.21
CA LYS A 5 2.06 12.95 14.78
C LYS A 5 2.38 12.91 13.30
N PHE A 6 3.67 12.89 12.97
CA PHE A 6 4.10 12.34 11.70
C PHE A 6 3.67 10.87 11.72
N ALA A 7 2.77 10.49 10.82
CA ALA A 7 2.35 9.11 10.70
C ALA A 7 3.60 8.25 10.46
N SER A 8 3.84 7.31 11.35
CA SER A 8 4.92 6.34 11.23
C SER A 8 4.71 5.41 10.03
N ALA A 9 5.78 4.74 9.58
CA ALA A 9 5.66 3.73 8.53
C ALA A 9 4.61 2.67 8.89
N GLU A 10 4.52 2.29 10.17
CA GLU A 10 3.52 1.35 10.68
C GLU A 10 2.08 1.88 10.53
N GLU A 11 1.82 3.15 10.85
CA GLU A 11 0.48 3.75 10.69
C GLU A 11 0.04 3.78 9.22
N TRP A 12 0.95 4.14 8.31
CA TRP A 12 0.70 4.09 6.88
C TRP A 12 0.46 2.65 6.39
N TYR A 13 1.25 1.69 6.88
CA TYR A 13 1.06 0.28 6.57
C TYR A 13 -0.31 -0.23 7.03
N GLN A 14 -0.73 0.10 8.26
CA GLN A 14 -2.04 -0.29 8.77
C GLN A 14 -3.18 0.35 7.97
N ARG A 15 -3.08 1.64 7.64
CA ARG A 15 -4.06 2.31 6.78
C ARG A 15 -4.14 1.67 5.39
N GLY A 16 -3.01 1.29 4.82
CA GLY A 16 -2.97 0.54 3.55
C GLY A 16 -3.68 -0.81 3.67
N ASN A 17 -3.51 -1.52 4.78
CA ASN A 17 -4.21 -2.77 5.04
C ASN A 17 -5.73 -2.59 5.17
N GLU A 18 -6.19 -1.50 5.79
CA GLU A 18 -7.61 -1.16 5.87
C GLU A 18 -8.19 -0.86 4.49
N ALA A 19 -7.53 -0.01 3.71
CA ALA A 19 -7.92 0.29 2.33
C ALA A 19 -7.94 -0.97 1.45
N ARG A 20 -6.96 -1.86 1.60
CA ARG A 20 -6.90 -3.15 0.92
C ARG A 20 -8.11 -4.03 1.27
N ARG A 21 -8.47 -4.12 2.55
CA ARG A 21 -9.66 -4.86 3.01
C ARG A 21 -10.96 -4.26 2.49
N ALA A 22 -11.00 -2.93 2.30
CA ALA A 22 -12.11 -2.22 1.70
C ALA A 22 -12.17 -2.34 0.15
N GLY A 23 -11.19 -3.01 -0.48
CA GLY A 23 -11.11 -3.12 -1.94
C GLY A 23 -10.62 -1.85 -2.64
N GLN A 24 -10.12 -0.88 -1.89
CA GLN A 24 -9.57 0.38 -2.41
C GLN A 24 -8.09 0.19 -2.79
N TRP A 25 -7.83 -0.60 -3.83
CA TRP A 25 -6.47 -1.04 -4.20
C TRP A 25 -5.49 0.12 -4.45
N HIS A 26 -5.94 1.19 -5.12
CA HIS A 26 -5.11 2.36 -5.37
C HIS A 26 -4.75 3.13 -4.08
N GLU A 27 -5.70 3.28 -3.16
CA GLU A 27 -5.44 3.93 -1.87
C GLU A 27 -4.50 3.09 -1.00
N ALA A 28 -4.67 1.76 -1.03
CA ALA A 28 -3.76 0.83 -0.35
C ALA A 28 -2.32 0.98 -0.86
N ILE A 29 -2.10 0.99 -2.18
CA ILE A 29 -0.77 1.17 -2.78
C ILE A 29 -0.17 2.52 -2.37
N ASN A 30 -0.94 3.61 -2.41
CA ASN A 30 -0.46 4.93 -1.99
C ASN A 30 -0.02 4.94 -0.53
N CYS A 31 -0.80 4.31 0.36
CA CYS A 31 -0.43 4.19 1.77
C CYS A 31 0.86 3.37 1.94
N TYR A 32 1.02 2.27 1.21
CA TYR A 32 2.25 1.48 1.28
C TYR A 32 3.46 2.25 0.75
N ILE A 33 3.32 3.07 -0.30
CA ILE A 33 4.40 3.94 -0.78
C ILE A 33 4.86 4.90 0.33
N GLN A 34 3.91 5.55 1.02
CA GLN A 34 4.24 6.44 2.14
C GLN A 34 4.95 5.70 3.29
N ALA A 35 4.54 4.46 3.59
CA ALA A 35 5.23 3.64 4.57
C ALA A 35 6.68 3.31 4.16
N ILE A 36 6.90 2.95 2.89
CA ILE A 36 8.22 2.62 2.33
C ILE A 36 9.14 3.84 2.29
N GLU A 37 8.60 5.03 2.00
CA GLU A 37 9.37 6.29 2.02
C GLU A 37 9.92 6.61 3.42
N LEU A 38 9.21 6.20 4.47
CA LEU A 38 9.62 6.39 5.86
C LEU A 38 10.50 5.26 6.39
N ASP A 39 10.18 4.02 6.04
CA ASP A 39 10.92 2.82 6.40
C ASP A 39 10.95 1.84 5.21
N PRO A 40 12.05 1.82 4.45
CA PRO A 40 12.24 0.92 3.33
C PRO A 40 12.27 -0.57 3.71
N ASP A 41 12.49 -0.89 4.99
CA ASP A 41 12.50 -2.27 5.49
C ASP A 41 11.13 -2.69 6.08
N SER A 42 10.13 -1.81 6.00
CA SER A 42 8.79 -2.09 6.52
C SER A 42 8.05 -3.17 5.72
N PRO A 43 7.08 -3.87 6.33
CA PRO A 43 6.25 -4.87 5.64
C PRO A 43 5.45 -4.32 4.45
N ALA A 44 5.38 -2.99 4.29
CA ALA A 44 4.67 -2.33 3.20
C ALA A 44 5.28 -2.63 1.82
N VAL A 45 6.57 -2.93 1.72
CA VAL A 45 7.22 -3.33 0.46
C VAL A 45 6.55 -4.57 -0.12
N GLU A 46 6.46 -5.63 0.68
CA GLU A 46 5.86 -6.91 0.27
C GLU A 46 4.35 -6.76 0.04
N ALA A 47 3.66 -5.97 0.87
CA ALA A 47 2.24 -5.71 0.68
C ALA A 47 1.94 -4.96 -0.62
N LYS A 48 2.77 -3.99 -1.00
CA LYS A 48 2.67 -3.28 -2.28
C LYS A 48 2.90 -4.23 -3.45
N HIS A 49 3.97 -5.03 -3.42
CA HIS A 49 4.29 -5.98 -4.50
C HIS A 49 3.16 -6.99 -4.71
N MET A 50 2.60 -7.54 -3.62
CA MET A 50 1.43 -8.43 -3.70
C MET A 50 0.26 -7.76 -4.42
N LEU A 51 -0.03 -6.49 -4.12
CA LEU A 51 -1.13 -5.77 -4.75
C LEU A 51 -0.86 -5.50 -6.23
N GLU A 52 0.37 -5.13 -6.58
CA GLU A 52 0.79 -4.94 -7.96
C GLU A 52 0.64 -6.23 -8.77
N ASP A 53 1.03 -7.38 -8.21
CA ASP A 53 0.86 -8.69 -8.86
C ASP A 53 -0.62 -9.03 -9.08
N ILE A 54 -1.46 -8.81 -8.06
CA ILE A 54 -2.91 -9.02 -8.15
C ILE A 54 -3.52 -8.13 -9.25
N LEU A 55 -3.21 -6.83 -9.24
CA LEU A 55 -3.76 -5.89 -10.23
C LEU A 55 -3.25 -6.19 -11.64
N ASN A 56 -1.98 -6.58 -11.78
CA ASN A 56 -1.40 -6.97 -13.06
C ASN A 56 -2.06 -8.24 -13.61
N TYR A 57 -2.40 -9.21 -12.75
CA TYR A 57 -3.17 -10.39 -13.13
C TYR A 57 -4.54 -10.01 -13.68
N TYR A 58 -5.30 -9.16 -12.97
CA TYR A 58 -6.62 -8.70 -13.42
C TYR A 58 -6.56 -7.82 -14.68
N HIS A 59 -5.53 -6.98 -14.82
CA HIS A 59 -5.40 -6.08 -15.97
C HIS A 59 -4.87 -6.77 -17.23
N LYS A 60 -4.11 -7.87 -17.11
CA LYS A 60 -3.71 -8.69 -18.27
C LYS A 60 -4.91 -9.26 -19.02
N ASP A 61 -5.97 -9.64 -18.32
CA ASP A 61 -7.21 -10.12 -18.94
C ASP A 61 -8.03 -9.00 -19.61
N SER A 62 -7.72 -7.74 -19.32
CA SER A 62 -8.36 -6.56 -19.94
C SER A 62 -7.73 -6.14 -21.26
N TYR A 63 -6.56 -6.70 -21.61
CA TYR A 63 -5.75 -6.36 -22.79
C TYR A 63 -5.51 -7.58 -23.69
N ASN A 64 -6.49 -8.47 -23.82
CA ASN A 64 -6.51 -9.46 -24.90
C ASN A 64 -7.60 -9.08 -25.92
N PRO A 65 -7.28 -8.30 -26.98
CA PRO A 65 -8.19 -8.03 -28.08
C PRO A 65 -8.60 -9.29 -28.85
#